data_AF-A0A9P0YML8-F1
#
_entry.id   AF-A0A9P0YML8-F1
#
_cell.length_a   1.000
_cell.length_b   1.000
_cell.length_c   1.000
_cell.angle_alpha   90.00
_cell.angle_beta   90.00
_cell.angle_gamma   90.00
#
_symmetry.space_group_name_H-M   'P 1'
#
loop_
_entity.id
_entity.type
_entity.pdbx_description
1 polymer ?
#
loop_
_entity_poly.entity_id
_entity_poly.type
_entity_poly.pdbx_seq_one_letter_code
_entity_poly.pdbx_strand_id
1 'polypeptide(L)'
;MPDRLEKNQIHEIVLVGGSTRIPKVQQLLKEYFNGKEPNKGVNPDEAVAYGAAVQGGILSGEGGDETKNVLLIDVTPLTLGIETVGGVMTKLIPRNTGIPTKKSQVFTTYQDQQTIVSIQVLI
;
A
#
# COMPACT_ATOMS: atom_id res chain seq x y z
N MET A 1 -3.95 -11.37 1.47
CA MET A 1 -5.18 -10.62 1.19
C MET A 1 -6.04 -11.47 0.27
N PRO A 2 -7.37 -11.50 0.47
CA PRO A 2 -8.23 -12.33 -0.36
C PRO A 2 -8.19 -11.84 -1.80
N ASP A 3 -8.69 -12.70 -2.67
CA ASP A 3 -8.79 -12.54 -4.09
C ASP A 3 -9.30 -11.16 -4.53
N ARG A 4 -8.82 -10.77 -5.70
CA ARG A 4 -9.11 -9.52 -6.41
C ARG A 4 -10.58 -9.13 -6.28
N LEU A 5 -10.87 -8.00 -5.63
CA LEU A 5 -12.23 -7.47 -5.49
C LEU A 5 -12.85 -7.18 -6.87
N GLU A 6 -14.11 -7.55 -7.01
CA GLU A 6 -14.93 -7.17 -8.16
C GLU A 6 -15.37 -5.71 -8.07
N LYS A 7 -15.65 -5.09 -9.23
CA LYS A 7 -16.00 -3.67 -9.32
C LYS A 7 -17.26 -3.30 -8.51
N ASN A 8 -18.21 -4.22 -8.39
CA ASN A 8 -19.46 -4.06 -7.63
C ASN A 8 -19.23 -4.09 -6.10
N GLN A 9 -18.11 -4.62 -5.62
CA GLN A 9 -17.76 -4.68 -4.19
C GLN A 9 -17.15 -3.36 -3.69
N ILE A 10 -16.89 -2.40 -4.57
CA ILE A 10 -16.39 -1.08 -4.21
C ILE A 10 -17.55 -0.21 -3.75
N HIS A 11 -17.52 0.21 -2.49
CA HIS A 11 -18.62 0.96 -1.84
C HIS A 11 -18.56 2.47 -2.13
N GLU A 12 -17.37 3.05 -2.19
CA GLU A 12 -17.12 4.49 -2.30
C GLU A 12 -15.91 4.73 -3.22
N ILE A 13 -15.91 5.83 -3.96
CA ILE A 13 -14.76 6.25 -4.77
C ILE A 13 -14.39 7.65 -4.32
N VAL A 14 -13.25 7.81 -3.65
CA VAL A 14 -12.77 9.12 -3.16
C VAL A 14 -11.72 9.65 -4.14
N LEU A 15 -11.89 10.89 -4.59
CA LEU A 15 -10.95 11.57 -5.48
C LEU A 15 -9.93 12.37 -4.68
N VAL A 16 -8.65 12.20 -4.98
CA VAL A 16 -7.54 12.87 -4.30
C VAL A 16 -6.56 13.44 -5.34
N GLY A 17 -6.14 14.69 -5.15
CA GLY A 17 -5.24 15.45 -6.03
C GLY A 17 -5.96 16.26 -7.10
N GLY A 18 -5.47 17.47 -7.39
CA GLY A 18 -6.12 18.43 -8.28
C GLY A 18 -6.36 17.94 -9.72
N SER A 19 -5.54 17.03 -10.24
CA SER A 19 -5.76 16.42 -11.56
C SER A 19 -7.07 15.61 -11.66
N THR A 20 -7.65 15.18 -10.53
CA THR A 20 -8.96 14.53 -10.50
C THR A 20 -10.12 15.47 -10.83
N ARG A 21 -9.88 16.79 -10.90
CA ARG A 21 -10.86 17.79 -11.37
C ARG A 21 -11.05 17.76 -12.90
N ILE A 22 -10.16 17.10 -13.64
CA ILE A 22 -10.24 16.99 -15.09
C ILE A 22 -11.50 16.17 -15.46
N PRO A 23 -12.46 16.73 -16.24
CA PRO A 23 -13.72 16.05 -16.56
C PRO A 23 -13.53 14.68 -17.20
N LYS A 24 -12.49 14.54 -18.04
CA LYS A 24 -12.19 13.28 -18.70
C LYS A 24 -11.73 12.19 -17.73
N VAL A 25 -11.00 12.54 -16.66
CA VAL A 25 -10.57 11.57 -15.63
C VAL A 25 -11.78 11.04 -14.87
N GLN A 26 -12.70 11.93 -14.48
CA GLN A 26 -13.94 11.54 -13.79
C GLN A 26 -14.84 10.68 -14.68
N GLN A 27 -14.95 11.03 -15.96
CA GLN A 27 -15.69 10.23 -16.94
C GLN A 27 -15.12 8.81 -17.05
N LEU A 28 -13.80 8.68 -17.23
CA LEU A 28 -13.14 7.37 -17.35
C LEU A 28 -13.31 6.52 -16.09
N LEU A 29 -13.27 7.14 -14.90
CA LEU A 29 -13.53 6.44 -13.64
C LEU A 29 -14.97 5.95 -13.54
N LYS A 30 -15.93 6.81 -13.89
CA LYS A 30 -17.36 6.45 -13.89
C LYS A 30 -17.64 5.32 -14.87
N GLU A 31 -17.08 5.36 -16.08
CA GLU A 31 -17.16 4.29 -17.07
C GLU A 31 -16.52 2.99 -16.54
N TYR A 32 -15.35 3.09 -15.91
CA TYR A 32 -14.66 1.93 -15.34
C TYR A 32 -15.44 1.26 -14.22
N PHE A 33 -16.11 2.02 -13.35
CA PHE A 33 -16.91 1.52 -12.23
C PHE A 33 -18.42 1.43 -12.54
N ASN A 34 -18.79 1.14 -13.79
CA ASN A 34 -20.18 0.85 -14.20
C ASN A 34 -21.20 1.95 -13.84
N GLY A 35 -20.80 3.22 -13.98
CA GLY A 35 -21.65 4.37 -13.70
C GLY A 35 -21.60 4.88 -12.26
N LYS A 36 -20.82 4.27 -11.37
CA LYS A 36 -20.69 4.70 -9.97
C LYS A 36 -20.12 6.12 -9.87
N GLU A 37 -20.82 6.99 -9.16
CA GLU A 37 -20.40 8.38 -8.93
C GLU A 37 -19.29 8.46 -7.88
N PRO A 38 -18.20 9.21 -8.16
CA PRO A 38 -17.21 9.55 -7.14
C PRO A 38 -17.77 10.47 -6.05
N ASN A 39 -17.28 10.30 -4.84
CA ASN A 39 -17.58 11.12 -3.68
C ASN A 39 -17.05 12.55 -3.90
N LYS A 40 -17.91 13.54 -3.61
CA LYS A 40 -17.62 14.98 -3.72
C LYS A 40 -17.62 15.71 -2.38
N GLY A 41 -17.76 14.98 -1.27
CA GLY A 41 -17.78 15.52 0.10
C GLY A 41 -16.40 15.84 0.66
N VAL A 42 -15.32 15.49 -0.05
CA VAL A 42 -13.94 15.76 0.37
C VAL A 42 -13.25 16.66 -0.66
N ASN A 43 -12.56 17.69 -0.19
CA ASN A 43 -11.72 18.52 -1.04
C ASN A 43 -10.50 17.71 -1.52
N PRO A 44 -10.33 17.46 -2.83
CA PRO A 44 -9.26 16.58 -3.33
C PRO A 44 -7.85 17.11 -3.04
N ASP A 45 -7.68 18.42 -2.88
CA ASP A 45 -6.37 19.04 -2.66
C ASP A 45 -5.93 18.98 -1.18
N GLU A 46 -6.88 18.77 -0.26
CA GLU A 46 -6.64 18.80 1.20
C GLU A 46 -6.83 17.43 1.86
N ALA A 47 -7.45 16.47 1.17
CA ALA A 47 -7.81 15.16 1.70
C ALA A 47 -6.65 14.43 2.40
N VAL A 48 -5.45 14.47 1.80
CA VAL A 48 -4.26 13.81 2.35
C VAL A 48 -3.79 14.49 3.63
N ALA A 49 -3.72 15.82 3.63
CA ALA A 49 -3.30 16.59 4.79
C ALA A 49 -4.27 16.40 5.95
N TYR A 50 -5.58 16.39 5.67
CA TYR A 50 -6.62 16.12 6.65
C TYR A 50 -6.45 14.72 7.28
N GLY A 51 -6.31 13.67 6.46
CA GLY A 51 -6.09 12.31 6.95
C GLY A 51 -4.81 12.16 7.78
N ALA A 52 -3.73 12.84 7.38
CA ALA A 52 -2.47 12.85 8.12
C ALA A 52 -2.62 13.54 9.49
N ALA A 53 -3.35 14.67 9.56
CA ALA A 53 -3.62 15.37 10.81
C ALA A 53 -4.44 14.51 11.79
N VAL A 54 -5.48 13.82 11.29
CA VAL A 54 -6.27 12.87 12.08
C VAL A 54 -5.39 11.74 12.62
N GLN A 55 -4.54 11.15 11.77
CA GLN A 55 -3.61 10.11 12.20
C GLN A 55 -2.59 10.63 13.23
N GLY A 56 -2.12 11.87 13.08
CA GLY A 56 -1.26 12.52 14.06
C GLY A 56 -1.95 12.68 15.42
N GLY A 57 -3.19 13.15 15.43
CA GLY A 57 -4.00 13.29 16.66
C GLY A 57 -4.30 11.96 17.36
N ILE A 58 -4.43 10.87 16.59
CA ILE A 58 -4.55 9.51 17.14
C ILE A 58 -3.26 9.11 17.86
N LEU A 59 -2.10 9.34 17.21
CA LEU A 59 -0.80 8.98 17.77
C LEU A 59 -0.39 9.85 18.97
N SER A 60 -0.83 11.11 19.03
CA SER A 60 -0.61 12.00 20.19
C SER A 60 -1.55 11.73 21.37
N GLY A 61 -2.62 10.94 21.15
CA GLY A 61 -3.65 10.68 22.15
C GLY A 61 -4.65 11.82 22.35
N GLU A 62 -4.65 12.82 21.46
CA GLU A 62 -5.49 14.02 21.53
C GLU A 62 -6.85 13.87 20.81
N GLY A 63 -7.08 12.76 20.08
CA GLY A 63 -8.29 12.53 19.27
C GLY A 63 -9.59 12.21 20.03
N GLY A 64 -9.57 12.20 21.37
CA GLY A 64 -10.78 11.96 22.19
C GLY A 64 -11.33 10.53 22.11
N ASP A 65 -12.60 10.34 22.50
CA ASP A 65 -13.26 9.02 22.49
C ASP A 65 -13.55 8.50 21.07
N GLU A 66 -13.76 9.40 20.11
CA GLU A 66 -14.13 9.05 18.72
C GLU A 66 -13.01 8.32 17.96
N THR A 67 -11.75 8.52 18.36
CA THR A 67 -10.60 7.94 17.67
C THR A 67 -9.96 6.75 18.38
N LYS A 68 -10.46 6.36 19.57
CA LYS A 68 -9.89 5.27 20.38
C LYS A 68 -9.90 3.90 19.68
N ASN A 69 -10.83 3.69 18.77
CA ASN A 69 -11.02 2.42 18.07
C ASN A 69 -10.46 2.43 16.63
N VAL A 70 -9.71 3.46 16.25
CA VAL A 70 -9.12 3.53 14.90
C VAL A 70 -7.84 2.70 14.87
N LEU A 71 -7.88 1.61 14.12
CA LEU A 71 -6.71 0.77 13.84
C LEU A 71 -6.26 0.99 12.38
N LEU A 72 -5.04 1.49 12.20
CA LEU A 72 -4.42 1.59 10.88
C LEU A 72 -3.63 0.31 10.60
N ILE A 73 -4.03 -0.43 9.56
CA ILE A 73 -3.28 -1.56 9.03
C ILE A 73 -2.78 -1.17 7.64
N ASP A 74 -1.47 -1.02 7.51
CA ASP A 74 -0.82 -0.68 6.24
C ASP A 74 -0.11 -1.91 5.64
N VAL A 75 0.28 -1.84 4.37
CA VAL A 75 0.89 -2.95 3.63
C VAL A 75 2.09 -2.52 2.78
N THR A 76 2.99 -3.45 2.47
CA THR A 76 4.12 -3.18 1.56
C THR A 76 3.65 -2.98 0.10
N PRO A 77 4.09 -1.93 -0.63
CA PRO A 77 3.61 -1.69 -2.00
C PRO A 77 4.27 -2.60 -3.04
N LEU A 78 5.54 -2.97 -2.80
CA LEU A 78 6.37 -3.80 -3.65
C LEU A 78 6.82 -5.06 -2.91
N THR A 79 7.25 -6.06 -3.68
CA THR A 79 7.83 -7.27 -3.11
C THR A 79 9.28 -7.01 -2.79
N LEU A 80 9.69 -7.24 -1.55
CA LEU A 80 11.09 -7.13 -1.14
C LEU A 80 11.72 -8.53 -1.18
N GLY A 81 12.92 -8.61 -1.73
CA GLY A 81 13.66 -9.85 -1.87
C GLY A 81 15.16 -9.63 -1.96
N ILE A 82 15.89 -10.71 -2.20
CA ILE A 82 17.32 -10.66 -2.48
C ILE A 82 17.64 -11.34 -3.80
N GLU A 83 18.74 -10.90 -4.40
CA GLU A 83 19.30 -11.60 -5.54
C GLU A 83 19.93 -12.93 -5.08
N THR A 84 19.61 -14.00 -5.81
CA THR A 84 20.21 -15.33 -5.64
C THR A 84 20.92 -15.74 -6.92
N VAL A 85 21.67 -16.84 -6.85
CA VAL A 85 22.48 -17.33 -7.97
C VAL A 85 21.65 -17.43 -9.25
N GLY A 86 22.24 -16.97 -10.36
CA GLY A 86 21.56 -16.89 -11.66
C GLY A 86 20.80 -15.58 -11.89
N GLY A 87 20.98 -14.58 -11.03
CA GLY A 87 20.33 -13.26 -11.18
C GLY A 87 18.83 -13.29 -10.90
N VAL A 88 18.37 -14.29 -10.12
CA VAL A 88 16.95 -14.49 -9.83
C VAL A 88 16.62 -13.87 -8.47
N MET A 89 15.52 -13.11 -8.43
CA MET A 89 14.98 -12.55 -7.19
C MET A 89 14.28 -13.63 -6.35
N THR A 90 14.81 -13.91 -5.16
CA THR A 90 14.11 -14.68 -4.13
C THR A 90 13.32 -13.72 -3.24
N LYS A 91 11.99 -13.87 -3.24
CA LYS A 91 11.05 -12.99 -2.52
C LYS A 91 11.06 -13.32 -1.03
N LEU A 92 11.24 -12.30 -0.17
CA LEU A 92 11.21 -12.43 1.29
C LEU A 92 9.92 -11.85 1.88
N ILE A 93 9.54 -10.65 1.45
CA ILE A 93 8.32 -9.96 1.87
C ILE A 93 7.50 -9.65 0.62
N PRO A 94 6.48 -10.46 0.28
CA PRO A 94 5.61 -10.19 -0.86
C PRO A 94 4.93 -8.82 -0.77
N ARG A 95 4.61 -8.21 -1.91
CA ARG A 95 3.72 -7.03 -1.94
C ARG A 95 2.40 -7.33 -1.26
N ASN A 96 1.76 -6.30 -0.71
CA ASN A 96 0.54 -6.36 0.08
C ASN A 96 0.68 -7.15 1.40
N THR A 97 1.90 -7.30 1.93
CA THR A 97 2.10 -7.88 3.27
C THR A 97 1.84 -6.80 4.32
N GLY A 98 0.99 -7.10 5.31
CA GLY A 98 0.68 -6.17 6.41
C GLY A 98 1.91 -5.80 7.24
N ILE A 99 2.02 -4.53 7.62
CA ILE A 99 3.10 -4.01 8.47
C ILE A 99 2.58 -3.64 9.87
N PRO A 100 3.40 -3.80 10.93
CA PRO A 100 4.80 -4.24 10.93
C PRO A 100 4.96 -5.75 10.66
N THR A 101 6.05 -6.15 9.99
CA THR A 101 6.35 -7.55 9.69
C THR A 101 7.85 -7.85 9.73
N LYS A 102 8.21 -9.09 10.06
CA LYS A 102 9.58 -9.61 10.01
C LYS A 102 9.57 -10.97 9.33
N LYS A 103 10.48 -11.17 8.39
CA LYS A 103 10.71 -12.45 7.70
C LYS A 103 12.18 -12.80 7.75
N SER A 104 12.48 -14.09 7.84
CA SER A 104 13.84 -14.61 7.89
C SER A 104 13.88 -15.93 7.12
N GLN A 105 14.91 -16.10 6.31
CA GLN A 105 15.13 -17.28 5.50
C GLN A 105 16.62 -17.61 5.51
N VAL A 106 16.93 -18.90 5.58
CA VAL A 106 18.31 -19.39 5.58
C VAL A 106 18.78 -19.57 4.14
N PHE A 107 19.98 -19.08 3.85
CA PHE A 107 20.67 -19.24 2.57
C PHE A 107 21.99 -19.98 2.79
N THR A 108 22.53 -20.59 1.73
CA THR A 108 23.80 -21.30 1.76
C THR A 108 24.70 -20.85 0.63
N THR A 109 25.99 -21.16 0.73
CA THR A 109 26.99 -20.90 -0.32
C THR A 109 26.67 -21.71 -1.59
N TYR A 110 27.04 -21.16 -2.74
CA TYR A 110 26.81 -21.82 -4.03
C TYR A 110 27.95 -22.75 -4.44
N GLN A 111 29.17 -22.49 -3.95
CA GLN A 111 30.38 -23.23 -4.30
C GLN A 111 31.16 -23.64 -3.06
N ASP A 112 31.91 -24.75 -3.18
CA ASP A 112 32.81 -25.22 -2.12
C ASP A 112 33.89 -24.17 -1.83
N GLN A 113 34.22 -23.99 -0.54
CA GLN A 113 35.20 -23.02 -0.06
C GLN A 113 34.88 -21.55 -0.39
N GLN A 114 33.62 -21.21 -0.69
CA GLN A 114 33.18 -19.82 -0.83
C GLN A 114 33.26 -19.09 0.52
N THR A 115 34.12 -18.08 0.63
CA THR A 115 34.38 -17.34 1.88
C THR A 115 33.55 -16.06 2.04
N ILE A 116 32.90 -15.59 0.97
CA ILE A 116 32.14 -14.33 0.95
C ILE A 116 30.75 -14.57 0.35
N VAL A 117 29.73 -13.97 0.96
CA VAL A 117 28.37 -13.86 0.41
C VAL A 117 28.03 -12.39 0.27
N SER A 118 27.57 -11.99 -0.93
CA SER A 118 27.03 -10.66 -1.16
C SER A 118 25.51 -10.69 -1.07
N ILE A 119 24.92 -9.80 -0.28
CA ILE A 119 23.47 -9.68 -0.13
C ILE A 119 23.04 -8.39 -0.83
N GLN A 120 22.44 -8.54 -2.01
CA GLN A 120 21.83 -7.43 -2.73
C GLN A 120 20.32 -7.43 -2.49
N VAL A 121 19.81 -6.34 -1.91
CA VAL A 121 18.38 -6.15 -1.65
C VAL A 121 17.71 -5.63 -2.92
N LEU A 122 16.59 -6.25 -3.31
CA LEU A 122 15.79 -5.91 -4.47
C LEU A 122 14.38 -5.46 -4.04
N ILE A 123 13.86 -4.43 -4.72
CA ILE A 123 12.52 -3.85 -4.53
C ILE A 123 11.68 -3.94 -5.81
#